data_AF-A0A940S8Y5-F1
#
_entry.id   AF-A0A940S8Y5-F1
#
_cell.length_a   1.000
_cell.length_b   1.000
_cell.length_c   1.000
_cell.angle_alpha   90.00
_cell.angle_beta   90.00
_cell.angle_gamma   90.00
#
_symmetry.space_group_name_H-M   'P 1'
#
loop_
_entity.id
_entity.type
_entity.pdbx_description
1 polymer ?
#
loop_
_entity_poly.entity_id
_entity_poly.type
_entity_poly.pdbx_seq_one_letter_code
_entity_poly.pdbx_strand_id
1 'polypeptide(L)'
;MSAASDPFSPLRQTTFAVIWAATVLGNTGSFMRDVASSWLVTDLDAGPAAVSLIQAAGTLPVFLLAIPAGVLSDILDRRRFLIAVQLLLAAVSAALVVLSWLGMMTVTSLVALTFVGGIGAALMAPTWQAIVPELVPGKELKGAVALNSLGINIARSIGPAAGGLLLSAAGAAVTYGADVASYALVILALIWWRRPARSEDALAENFGSAFRAGLRYARASRELHVVLLRAAIFFAFASAVWALLPLVARNLLGGDAGFYGILLGAVGLGAIGGALLLPHLRAVLDADGLMLVASIAAAAVMAVLSLAPPRWLALLALLLLGIAWIVALTTLNGAAQAILPNWVRGRALAVYLTVFNGAMALGSLGWGLAAEAVGVPAALLTGAAGLVIVALVLHRVKLPAGEADLVPSNHWPEPLTADPVPHDRGPVLILIEYQVAKSDRAAFLRAVHHLSAERRRDGAYDWGITEDAADPDKLVEWFTVESWAEHLRQHHRVSRADADVQGAVRAFHTGADAPVVRHFLTVSPGRG
;
A
#
# COMPACT_ATOMS: atom_id res chain seq x y z
N MET A 1 27.83 -1.83 21.38
CA MET A 1 26.55 -1.09 21.40
C MET A 1 26.64 0.02 20.37
N SER A 2 25.97 -0.12 19.22
CA SER A 2 25.90 0.95 18.22
C SER A 2 25.12 2.11 18.83
N ALA A 3 25.70 3.31 18.89
CA ALA A 3 25.01 4.50 19.36
C ALA A 3 23.71 4.65 18.57
N ALA A 4 22.57 4.70 19.26
CA ALA A 4 21.29 4.92 18.62
C ALA A 4 21.39 6.23 17.82
N SER A 5 21.30 6.13 16.50
CA SER A 5 21.28 7.29 15.61
C SER A 5 20.17 8.23 16.08
N ASP A 6 20.52 9.46 16.44
CA ASP A 6 19.58 10.52 16.79
C ASP A 6 18.47 10.57 15.72
N PRO A 7 17.19 10.29 16.06
CA PRO A 7 16.08 10.26 15.11
C PRO A 7 15.92 11.57 14.31
N PHE A 8 16.42 12.68 14.85
CA PHE A 8 16.36 14.00 14.24
C PHE A 8 17.64 14.37 13.46
N SER A 9 18.65 13.50 13.43
CA SER A 9 19.87 13.69 12.63
C SER A 9 19.61 14.09 11.17
N PRO A 10 18.61 13.53 10.45
CA PRO A 10 18.34 13.93 9.07
C PRO A 10 18.03 15.43 8.90
N LEU A 11 17.42 16.09 9.90
CA LEU A 11 17.11 17.53 9.84
C LEU A 11 18.36 18.41 9.88
N ARG A 12 19.52 17.87 10.25
CA ARG A 12 20.80 18.59 10.16
C ARG A 12 21.31 18.69 8.73
N GLN A 13 20.81 17.84 7.82
CA GLN A 13 21.11 17.93 6.39
C GLN A 13 20.20 19.00 5.77
N THR A 14 20.77 20.14 5.37
CA THR A 14 20.00 21.28 4.82
C THR A 14 19.08 20.87 3.66
N THR A 15 19.57 20.01 2.77
CA THR A 15 18.79 19.51 1.63
C THR A 15 17.55 18.75 2.07
N PHE A 16 17.70 17.84 3.03
CA PHE A 16 16.58 17.10 3.59
C PHE A 16 15.62 18.02 4.33
N ALA A 17 16.12 18.92 5.19
CA ALA A 17 15.30 19.83 5.98
C ALA A 17 14.42 20.75 5.12
N VAL A 18 14.99 21.34 4.05
CA VAL A 18 14.24 22.22 3.13
C VAL A 18 13.16 21.45 2.37
N ILE A 19 13.49 20.28 1.80
CA ILE A 19 12.52 19.47 1.06
C ILE A 19 11.46 18.90 2.00
N TRP A 20 11.84 18.47 3.20
CA TRP A 20 10.92 17.96 4.21
C TRP A 20 9.94 19.04 4.66
N ALA A 21 10.42 20.24 5.01
CA ALA A 21 9.55 21.36 5.40
C ALA A 21 8.60 21.76 4.27
N ALA A 22 9.10 21.86 3.03
CA ALA A 22 8.26 22.12 1.87
C ALA A 22 7.21 21.03 1.67
N THR A 23 7.57 19.75 1.86
CA THR A 23 6.65 18.62 1.76
C THR A 23 5.58 18.64 2.85
N VAL A 24 5.91 18.98 4.09
CA VAL A 24 4.92 19.11 5.17
C VAL A 24 3.93 20.23 4.87
N LEU A 25 4.43 21.39 4.42
CA LEU A 25 3.58 22.51 4.02
C LEU A 25 2.71 22.18 2.80
N GLY A 26 3.27 21.51 1.79
CA GLY A 26 2.56 21.05 0.61
C GLY A 26 1.43 20.08 0.93
N ASN A 27 1.71 19.06 1.76
CA ASN A 27 0.66 18.14 2.22
C ASN A 27 -0.40 18.86 3.04
N THR A 28 -0.01 19.85 3.86
CA THR A 28 -0.97 20.64 4.64
C THR A 28 -1.94 21.38 3.70
N GLY A 29 -1.42 22.05 2.66
CA GLY A 29 -2.24 22.68 1.61
C GLY A 29 -3.17 21.69 0.90
N SER A 30 -2.64 20.50 0.55
CA SER A 30 -3.44 19.47 -0.11
C SER A 30 -4.61 19.00 0.76
N PHE A 31 -4.38 18.80 2.07
CA PHE A 31 -5.45 18.46 3.00
C PHE A 31 -6.46 19.60 3.18
N MET A 32 -6.02 20.87 3.14
CA MET A 32 -6.94 22.01 3.15
C MET A 32 -7.87 21.99 1.93
N ARG A 33 -7.32 21.73 0.74
CA ARG A 33 -8.12 21.54 -0.49
C ARG A 33 -9.07 20.36 -0.35
N ASP A 34 -8.62 19.21 0.14
CA ASP A 34 -9.48 18.03 0.27
C ASP A 34 -10.67 18.28 1.21
N VAL A 35 -10.46 19.01 2.32
CA VAL A 35 -11.54 19.45 3.21
C VAL A 35 -12.49 20.40 2.51
N ALA A 36 -11.97 21.40 1.80
CA ALA A 36 -12.79 22.33 1.05
C ALA A 36 -13.63 21.63 -0.02
N SER A 37 -13.04 20.75 -0.82
CA SER A 37 -13.76 19.99 -1.85
C SER A 37 -14.83 19.08 -1.24
N SER A 38 -14.53 18.41 -0.13
CA SER A 38 -15.48 17.51 0.54
C SER A 38 -16.66 18.25 1.17
N TRP A 39 -16.42 19.46 1.70
CA TRP A 39 -17.46 20.31 2.27
C TRP A 39 -18.30 21.01 1.20
N LEU A 40 -17.67 21.56 0.16
CA LEU A 40 -18.33 22.40 -0.83
C LEU A 40 -19.41 21.67 -1.63
N VAL A 41 -19.29 20.34 -1.80
CA VAL A 41 -20.39 19.55 -2.40
C VAL A 41 -21.66 19.59 -1.55
N THR A 42 -21.53 19.70 -0.24
CA THR A 42 -22.71 19.88 0.61
C THR A 42 -23.33 21.25 0.38
N ASP A 43 -22.55 22.32 0.21
CA ASP A 43 -23.04 23.69 -0.07
C ASP A 43 -23.73 23.82 -1.44
N LEU A 44 -23.41 22.92 -2.37
CA LEU A 44 -24.11 22.78 -3.65
C LEU A 44 -25.43 21.97 -3.53
N ASP A 45 -25.89 21.70 -2.30
CA ASP A 45 -27.08 20.93 -1.95
C ASP A 45 -27.18 19.57 -2.67
N ALA A 46 -26.02 18.92 -2.83
CA ALA A 46 -25.94 17.63 -3.50
C ALA A 46 -26.29 16.47 -2.55
N GLY A 47 -26.86 15.40 -3.12
CA GLY A 47 -27.21 14.19 -2.36
C GLY A 47 -26.00 13.38 -1.86
N PRO A 48 -26.21 12.37 -1.00
CA PRO A 48 -25.13 11.60 -0.38
C PRO A 48 -24.16 10.93 -1.36
N ALA A 49 -24.66 10.44 -2.50
CA ALA A 49 -23.81 9.85 -3.53
C ALA A 49 -22.81 10.86 -4.10
N ALA A 50 -23.20 12.12 -4.32
CA ALA A 50 -22.32 13.16 -4.84
C ALA A 50 -21.19 13.51 -3.85
N VAL A 51 -21.48 13.59 -2.55
CA VAL A 51 -20.46 13.82 -1.52
C VAL A 51 -19.46 12.67 -1.49
N SER A 52 -19.96 11.43 -1.51
CA SER A 52 -19.10 10.25 -1.52
C SER A 52 -18.24 10.13 -2.79
N LEU A 53 -18.73 10.67 -3.91
CA LEU A 53 -18.04 10.67 -5.18
C LEU A 53 -16.78 11.55 -5.16
N ILE A 54 -16.73 12.61 -4.34
CA ILE A 54 -15.50 13.38 -4.12
C ILE A 54 -14.43 12.51 -3.46
N GLN A 55 -14.79 11.78 -2.41
CA GLN A 55 -13.86 10.87 -1.73
C GLN A 55 -13.36 9.78 -2.68
N ALA A 56 -14.26 9.22 -3.49
CA ALA A 56 -13.91 8.23 -4.50
C ALA A 56 -13.04 8.83 -5.62
N ALA A 57 -13.35 10.03 -6.11
CA ALA A 57 -12.58 10.71 -7.15
C ALA A 57 -11.13 10.98 -6.72
N GLY A 58 -10.90 11.31 -5.45
CA GLY A 58 -9.54 11.51 -4.93
C GLY A 58 -8.73 10.21 -4.78
N THR A 59 -9.39 9.06 -4.57
CA THR A 59 -8.72 7.78 -4.22
C THR A 59 -8.67 6.78 -5.38
N LEU A 60 -9.66 6.80 -6.27
CA LEU A 60 -9.77 5.89 -7.41
C LEU A 60 -8.57 5.99 -8.37
N PRO A 61 -8.05 7.17 -8.73
CA PRO A 61 -6.84 7.25 -9.55
C PRO A 61 -5.62 6.61 -8.88
N VAL A 62 -5.49 6.72 -7.56
CA VAL A 62 -4.39 6.08 -6.82
C VAL A 62 -4.48 4.56 -6.94
N PHE A 63 -5.70 4.01 -6.86
CA PHE A 63 -5.94 2.59 -7.13
C PHE A 63 -5.58 2.19 -8.57
N LEU A 64 -6.05 2.93 -9.57
CA LEU A 64 -5.88 2.59 -10.99
C LEU A 64 -4.43 2.80 -11.49
N LEU A 65 -3.74 3.82 -10.96
CA LEU A 65 -2.46 4.29 -11.48
C LEU A 65 -1.26 3.92 -10.60
N ALA A 66 -1.45 3.18 -9.49
CA ALA A 66 -0.35 2.74 -8.63
C ALA A 66 0.82 2.10 -9.41
N ILE A 67 0.49 1.28 -10.43
CA ILE A 67 1.49 0.57 -11.24
C ILE A 67 2.14 1.48 -12.29
N PRO A 68 1.38 2.14 -13.21
CA PRO A 68 1.97 3.08 -14.16
C PRO A 68 2.82 4.19 -13.50
N ALA A 69 2.40 4.69 -12.34
CA ALA A 69 3.11 5.72 -11.60
C ALA A 69 4.52 5.26 -11.18
N GLY A 70 4.66 4.03 -10.70
CA GLY A 70 5.96 3.45 -10.37
C GLY A 70 6.88 3.32 -11.59
N VAL A 71 6.34 2.84 -12.72
CA VAL A 71 7.08 2.72 -13.99
C VAL A 71 7.63 4.08 -14.42
N LEU A 72 6.77 5.10 -14.44
CA LEU A 72 7.13 6.46 -14.87
C LEU A 72 8.17 7.08 -13.94
N SER A 73 8.05 6.86 -12.62
CA SER A 73 9.01 7.33 -11.61
C SER A 73 10.42 6.75 -11.78
N ASP A 74 10.55 5.57 -12.40
CA ASP A 74 11.85 4.92 -12.58
C ASP A 74 12.51 5.26 -13.93
N ILE A 75 11.71 5.53 -14.95
CA ILE A 75 12.21 5.89 -16.30
C ILE A 75 12.54 7.39 -16.38
N LEU A 76 11.72 8.24 -15.78
CA LEU A 76 11.86 9.69 -15.88
C LEU A 76 12.83 10.24 -14.84
N ASP A 77 13.43 11.40 -15.13
CA ASP A 77 14.16 12.15 -14.10
C ASP A 77 13.18 12.55 -12.98
N ARG A 78 13.37 11.97 -11.80
CA ARG A 78 12.47 12.10 -10.65
C ARG A 78 12.19 13.56 -10.30
N ARG A 79 13.22 14.41 -10.28
CA ARG A 79 13.10 15.83 -9.97
C ARG A 79 12.21 16.56 -10.98
N ARG A 80 12.48 16.41 -12.28
CA ARG A 80 11.67 17.02 -13.36
C ARG A 80 10.24 16.49 -13.35
N PHE A 81 10.08 15.19 -13.11
CA PHE A 81 8.76 14.56 -13.04
C PHE A 81 7.93 15.09 -11.87
N LEU A 82 8.52 15.21 -10.68
CA LEU A 82 7.86 15.81 -9.52
C LEU A 82 7.47 17.26 -9.76
N ILE A 83 8.33 18.08 -10.37
CA ILE A 83 7.98 19.46 -10.73
C ILE A 83 6.78 19.48 -11.67
N ALA A 84 6.73 18.61 -12.69
CA ALA A 84 5.60 18.51 -13.61
C ALA A 84 4.30 18.10 -12.90
N VAL A 85 4.36 17.14 -11.97
CA VAL A 85 3.21 16.71 -11.16
C VAL A 85 2.74 17.84 -10.24
N GLN A 86 3.65 18.56 -9.59
CA GLN A 86 3.29 19.70 -8.75
C GLN A 86 2.68 20.86 -9.55
N LEU A 87 3.13 21.09 -10.79
CA LEU A 87 2.51 22.06 -11.70
C LEU A 87 1.09 21.64 -12.09
N LEU A 88 0.86 20.36 -12.36
CA LEU A 88 -0.48 19.82 -12.62
C LEU A 88 -1.41 20.05 -11.42
N LEU A 89 -0.96 19.71 -10.22
CA LEU A 89 -1.75 19.86 -8.99
C LEU A 89 -2.00 21.34 -8.63
N ALA A 90 -1.01 22.21 -8.87
CA ALA A 90 -1.17 23.66 -8.76
C ALA A 90 -2.20 24.19 -9.77
N ALA A 91 -2.19 23.68 -11.00
CA ALA A 91 -3.16 24.07 -12.03
C ALA A 91 -4.59 23.61 -11.67
N VAL A 92 -4.75 22.40 -11.13
CA VAL A 92 -6.04 21.91 -10.58
C VAL A 92 -6.55 22.85 -9.49
N SER A 93 -5.69 23.18 -8.52
CA SER A 93 -6.04 24.06 -7.41
C SER A 93 -6.34 25.48 -7.87
N ALA A 94 -5.58 26.01 -8.85
CA ALA A 94 -5.85 27.31 -9.46
C ALA A 94 -7.18 27.32 -10.22
N ALA A 95 -7.53 26.25 -10.93
CA ALA A 95 -8.84 26.11 -11.55
C ALA A 95 -9.96 26.11 -10.51
N LEU A 96 -9.76 25.43 -9.36
CA LEU A 96 -10.70 25.47 -8.24
C LEU A 96 -10.84 26.88 -7.64
N VAL A 97 -9.74 27.64 -7.51
CA VAL A 97 -9.77 29.06 -7.11
C VAL A 97 -10.63 29.87 -8.07
N VAL A 98 -10.35 29.80 -9.37
CA VAL A 98 -11.05 30.59 -10.40
C VAL A 98 -12.54 30.24 -10.43
N LEU A 99 -12.90 28.96 -10.46
CA LEU A 99 -14.30 28.53 -10.48
C LEU A 99 -15.04 28.96 -9.21
N SER A 100 -14.39 28.89 -8.04
CA SER A 100 -14.98 29.33 -6.78
C SER A 100 -15.16 30.84 -6.74
N TRP A 101 -14.17 31.59 -7.22
CA TRP A 101 -14.21 33.06 -7.23
C TRP A 101 -15.26 33.61 -8.21
N LEU A 102 -15.43 32.96 -9.36
CA LEU A 102 -16.45 33.31 -10.36
C LEU A 102 -17.86 32.79 -9.99
N GLY A 103 -18.01 32.01 -8.92
CA GLY A 103 -19.29 31.39 -8.56
C GLY A 103 -19.78 30.35 -9.57
N MET A 104 -18.89 29.77 -10.37
CA MET A 104 -19.21 28.80 -11.44
C MET A 104 -18.93 27.35 -11.02
N MET A 105 -18.73 27.10 -9.73
CA MET A 105 -18.44 25.75 -9.23
C MET A 105 -19.68 24.86 -9.33
N THR A 106 -19.52 23.69 -9.95
CA THR A 106 -20.54 22.64 -10.02
C THR A 106 -20.02 21.35 -9.39
N VAL A 107 -20.92 20.45 -9.01
CA VAL A 107 -20.54 19.10 -8.52
C VAL A 107 -19.66 18.39 -9.56
N THR A 108 -20.02 18.46 -10.84
CA THR A 108 -19.27 17.83 -11.93
C THR A 108 -17.86 18.39 -12.07
N SER A 109 -17.69 19.71 -12.07
CA SER A 109 -16.36 20.33 -12.16
C SER A 109 -15.50 19.99 -10.94
N LEU A 110 -16.10 19.95 -9.75
CA LEU A 110 -15.42 19.63 -8.51
C LEU A 110 -14.97 18.16 -8.47
N VAL A 111 -15.83 17.23 -8.89
CA VAL A 111 -15.49 15.80 -9.03
C VAL A 111 -14.37 15.61 -10.07
N ALA A 112 -14.50 16.24 -11.25
CA ALA A 112 -13.50 16.12 -12.31
C ALA A 112 -12.12 16.64 -11.89
N LEU A 113 -12.07 17.82 -11.26
CA LEU A 113 -10.82 18.40 -10.76
C LEU A 113 -10.25 17.59 -9.60
N THR A 114 -11.10 17.05 -8.72
CA THR A 114 -10.66 16.13 -7.65
C THR A 114 -10.07 14.84 -8.23
N PHE A 115 -10.65 14.31 -9.30
CA PHE A 115 -10.11 13.14 -10.00
C PHE A 115 -8.74 13.41 -10.63
N VAL A 116 -8.57 14.57 -11.29
CA VAL A 116 -7.26 14.99 -11.81
C VAL A 116 -6.26 15.21 -10.67
N GLY A 117 -6.70 15.76 -9.54
CA GLY A 117 -5.92 15.84 -8.31
C GLY A 117 -5.46 14.47 -7.81
N GLY A 118 -6.36 13.48 -7.80
CA GLY A 118 -6.05 12.10 -7.47
C GLY A 118 -5.03 11.47 -8.41
N ILE A 119 -5.08 11.79 -9.72
CA ILE A 119 -4.04 11.36 -10.69
C ILE A 119 -2.68 11.92 -10.27
N GLY A 120 -2.58 13.22 -9.96
CA GLY A 120 -1.34 13.82 -9.50
C GLY A 120 -0.82 13.18 -8.21
N ALA A 121 -1.70 12.92 -7.24
CA ALA A 121 -1.35 12.21 -6.00
C ALA A 121 -0.80 10.80 -6.25
N ALA A 122 -1.41 10.06 -7.19
CA ALA A 122 -0.96 8.72 -7.58
C ALA A 122 0.46 8.72 -8.18
N LEU A 123 0.77 9.74 -9.01
CA LEU A 123 2.09 9.89 -9.64
C LEU A 123 3.16 10.40 -8.66
N MET A 124 2.75 11.22 -7.68
CA MET A 124 3.66 11.84 -6.72
C MET A 124 4.23 10.82 -5.73
N ALA A 125 3.39 9.97 -5.15
CA ALA A 125 3.76 9.07 -4.04
C ALA A 125 5.00 8.18 -4.32
N PRO A 126 5.08 7.40 -5.41
CA PRO A 126 6.25 6.55 -5.67
C PRO A 126 7.50 7.38 -5.95
N THR A 127 7.36 8.50 -6.65
CA THR A 127 8.48 9.40 -6.98
C THR A 127 9.05 10.04 -5.73
N TRP A 128 8.20 10.41 -4.76
CA TRP A 128 8.63 10.94 -3.47
C TRP A 128 9.39 9.92 -2.64
N GLN A 129 8.90 8.68 -2.56
CA GLN A 129 9.63 7.61 -1.87
C GLN A 129 11.00 7.34 -2.50
N ALA A 130 11.11 7.46 -3.82
CA ALA A 130 12.34 7.20 -4.55
C ALA A 130 13.43 8.26 -4.35
N ILE A 131 13.07 9.51 -4.00
CA ILE A 131 14.08 10.56 -3.76
C ILE A 131 14.59 10.60 -2.32
N VAL A 132 13.86 10.06 -1.33
CA VAL A 132 14.28 10.12 0.10
C VAL A 132 15.71 9.59 0.31
N PRO A 133 16.12 8.45 -0.28
CA PRO A 133 17.48 7.95 -0.15
C PRO A 133 18.54 8.84 -0.81
N GLU A 134 18.15 9.73 -1.72
CA GLU A 134 19.04 10.68 -2.38
C GLU A 134 19.26 11.95 -1.54
N LEU A 135 18.44 12.19 -0.51
CA LEU A 135 18.49 13.38 0.34
C LEU A 135 19.39 13.21 1.57
N VAL A 136 19.65 11.97 1.98
CA VAL A 136 20.37 11.66 3.23
C VAL A 136 21.37 10.54 3.02
N PRO A 137 22.46 10.49 3.81
CA PRO A 137 23.34 9.33 3.84
C PRO A 137 22.60 8.05 4.26
N GLY A 138 23.01 6.88 3.76
CA GLY A 138 22.33 5.61 4.02
C GLY A 138 22.14 5.26 5.52
N LYS A 139 23.07 5.70 6.38
CA LYS A 139 22.97 5.53 7.85
C LYS A 139 21.82 6.32 8.50
N GLU A 140 21.34 7.38 7.85
CA GLU A 140 20.27 8.27 8.32
C GLU A 140 18.91 7.96 7.68
N LEU A 141 18.87 7.03 6.71
CA LEU A 141 17.67 6.72 5.93
C LEU A 141 16.47 6.31 6.80
N LYS A 142 16.68 5.49 7.84
CA LYS A 142 15.61 5.08 8.75
C LYS A 142 14.99 6.27 9.48
N GLY A 143 15.82 7.21 9.95
CA GLY A 143 15.36 8.45 10.57
C GLY A 143 14.60 9.33 9.59
N ALA A 144 15.08 9.44 8.34
CA ALA A 144 14.42 10.23 7.29
C ALA A 144 13.03 9.69 6.94
N VAL A 145 12.88 8.37 6.83
CA VAL A 145 11.58 7.71 6.59
C VAL A 145 10.62 7.94 7.77
N ALA A 146 11.12 7.85 9.01
CA ALA A 146 10.33 8.13 10.21
C ALA A 146 9.85 9.59 10.24
N LEU A 147 10.73 10.55 9.93
CA LEU A 147 10.40 11.98 9.86
C LEU A 147 9.41 12.31 8.74
N ASN A 148 9.52 11.67 7.57
CA ASN A 148 8.52 11.83 6.51
C ASN A 148 7.15 11.33 6.95
N SER A 149 7.10 10.17 7.61
CA SER A 149 5.86 9.62 8.16
C SER A 149 5.27 10.56 9.21
N LEU A 150 6.09 11.11 10.10
CA LEU A 150 5.68 12.12 11.09
C LEU A 150 5.13 13.37 10.40
N GLY A 151 5.83 13.89 9.38
CA GLY A 151 5.44 15.08 8.62
C GLY A 151 4.06 14.95 7.97
N ILE A 152 3.77 13.81 7.35
CA ILE A 152 2.44 13.52 6.77
C ILE A 152 1.36 13.50 7.87
N ASN A 153 1.64 12.91 9.04
CA ASN A 153 0.69 12.88 10.16
C ASN A 153 0.42 14.27 10.74
N ILE A 154 1.45 15.12 10.83
CA ILE A 154 1.32 16.52 11.23
C ILE A 154 0.41 17.26 10.23
N ALA A 155 0.73 17.16 8.94
CA ALA A 155 -0.06 17.76 7.88
C ALA A 155 -1.53 17.28 7.88
N ARG A 156 -1.76 15.98 8.11
CA ARG A 156 -3.10 15.38 8.20
C ARG A 156 -3.90 15.82 9.42
N SER A 157 -3.24 16.28 10.48
CA SER A 157 -3.91 16.78 11.69
C SER A 157 -4.19 18.28 11.58
N ILE A 158 -3.22 19.06 11.12
CA ILE A 158 -3.31 20.52 11.04
C ILE A 158 -4.08 20.97 9.79
N GLY A 159 -3.81 20.35 8.64
CA GLY A 159 -4.37 20.73 7.34
C GLY A 159 -5.89 20.78 7.34
N PRO A 160 -6.60 19.72 7.77
CA PRO A 160 -8.05 19.74 7.80
C PRO A 160 -8.65 20.82 8.70
N ALA A 161 -8.10 21.01 9.90
CA ALA A 161 -8.57 22.04 10.84
C ALA A 161 -8.31 23.45 10.28
N ALA A 162 -7.11 23.71 9.76
CA ALA A 162 -6.76 24.98 9.13
C ALA A 162 -7.62 25.24 7.88
N GLY A 163 -7.86 24.21 7.08
CA GLY A 163 -8.67 24.29 5.86
C GLY A 163 -10.14 24.56 6.14
N GLY A 164 -10.72 23.87 7.13
CA GLY A 164 -12.11 24.11 7.55
C GLY A 164 -12.29 25.51 8.12
N LEU A 165 -11.37 25.98 8.97
CA LEU A 165 -11.40 27.34 9.52
C LEU A 165 -11.25 28.39 8.42
N LEU A 166 -10.31 28.20 7.49
CA LEU A 166 -10.10 29.13 6.38
C LEU A 166 -11.29 29.15 5.43
N LEU A 167 -11.91 28.00 5.17
CA LEU A 167 -13.12 27.88 4.37
C LEU A 167 -14.28 28.63 5.01
N SER A 168 -14.47 28.45 6.32
CA SER A 168 -15.54 29.13 7.06
C SER A 168 -15.33 30.64 7.17
N ALA A 169 -14.07 31.11 7.27
CA ALA A 169 -13.76 32.52 7.50
C ALA A 169 -13.60 33.33 6.20
N ALA A 170 -13.03 32.72 5.15
CA ALA A 170 -12.61 33.42 3.93
C ALA A 170 -13.11 32.75 2.63
N GLY A 171 -13.85 31.64 2.73
CA GLY A 171 -14.47 30.97 1.59
C GLY A 171 -13.53 30.03 0.81
N ALA A 172 -14.11 29.37 -0.19
CA ALA A 172 -13.45 28.31 -0.95
C ALA A 172 -12.27 28.81 -1.79
N ALA A 173 -12.41 29.98 -2.44
CA ALA A 173 -11.36 30.54 -3.29
C ALA A 173 -10.05 30.79 -2.52
N VAL A 174 -10.14 31.36 -1.31
CA VAL A 174 -8.95 31.59 -0.46
C VAL A 174 -8.36 30.27 0.03
N THR A 175 -9.21 29.30 0.36
CA THR A 175 -8.75 27.98 0.82
C THR A 175 -8.00 27.20 -0.25
N TYR A 176 -8.51 27.19 -1.50
CA TYR A 176 -7.78 26.62 -2.63
C TYR A 176 -6.53 27.42 -3.00
N GLY A 177 -6.54 28.74 -2.79
CA GLY A 177 -5.38 29.60 -2.99
C GLY A 177 -4.22 29.26 -2.06
N ALA A 178 -4.51 28.84 -0.83
CA ALA A 178 -3.50 28.33 0.10
C ALA A 178 -2.83 27.04 -0.43
N ASP A 179 -3.60 26.15 -1.07
CA ASP A 179 -3.03 24.94 -1.69
C ASP A 179 -2.12 25.30 -2.89
N VAL A 180 -2.54 26.23 -3.75
CA VAL A 180 -1.70 26.77 -4.84
C VAL A 180 -0.37 27.31 -4.32
N ALA A 181 -0.42 28.12 -3.26
CA ALA A 181 0.79 28.66 -2.62
C ALA A 181 1.69 27.54 -2.07
N SER A 182 1.09 26.50 -1.48
CA SER A 182 1.81 25.34 -0.96
C SER A 182 2.57 24.57 -2.05
N TYR A 183 1.96 24.36 -3.23
CA TYR A 183 2.64 23.73 -4.37
C TYR A 183 3.78 24.59 -4.90
N ALA A 184 3.61 25.91 -4.96
CA ALA A 184 4.68 26.82 -5.36
C ALA A 184 5.91 26.68 -4.45
N LEU A 185 5.71 26.55 -3.13
CA LEU A 185 6.82 26.30 -2.19
C LEU A 185 7.55 24.99 -2.49
N VAL A 186 6.83 23.90 -2.76
CA VAL A 186 7.45 22.61 -3.10
C VAL A 186 8.20 22.69 -4.43
N ILE A 187 7.62 23.34 -5.45
CA ILE A 187 8.27 23.55 -6.75
C ILE A 187 9.57 24.34 -6.57
N LEU A 188 9.55 25.43 -5.79
CA LEU A 188 10.75 26.22 -5.52
C LEU A 188 11.82 25.41 -4.78
N ALA A 189 11.44 24.59 -3.80
CA ALA A 189 12.37 23.69 -3.10
C ALA A 189 12.99 22.65 -4.05
N LEU A 190 12.20 22.10 -4.98
CA LEU A 190 12.67 21.17 -6.02
C LEU A 190 13.58 21.85 -7.05
N ILE A 191 13.30 23.09 -7.43
CA ILE A 191 14.16 23.88 -8.33
C ILE A 191 15.48 24.25 -7.64
N TRP A 192 15.43 24.55 -6.34
CA TRP A 192 16.63 24.83 -5.54
C TRP A 192 17.52 23.59 -5.38
N TRP A 193 16.91 22.40 -5.20
CA TRP A 193 17.65 21.16 -5.02
C TRP A 193 18.42 20.74 -6.28
N ARG A 194 19.75 20.62 -6.16
CA ARG A 194 20.62 20.06 -7.20
C ARG A 194 20.82 18.56 -6.95
N ARG A 195 20.09 17.74 -7.70
CA ARG A 195 20.19 16.27 -7.65
C ARG A 195 21.57 15.80 -8.11
N PRO A 196 22.29 14.97 -7.32
CA PRO A 196 23.54 14.34 -7.76
C PRO A 196 23.31 13.44 -8.99
N ALA A 197 24.27 13.40 -9.91
CA ALA A 197 24.20 12.50 -11.07
C ALA A 197 24.22 11.04 -10.61
N ARG A 198 23.31 10.23 -11.17
CA ARG A 198 23.15 8.81 -10.82
C ARG A 198 24.32 8.01 -11.40
N SER A 199 24.97 7.19 -10.58
CA SER A 199 25.79 6.08 -11.10
C SER A 199 24.84 5.03 -11.69
N GLU A 200 25.02 4.70 -12.96
CA GLU A 200 24.25 3.65 -13.62
C GLU A 200 24.56 2.30 -12.95
N ASP A 201 23.63 1.78 -12.16
CA ASP A 201 23.68 0.38 -11.74
C ASP A 201 23.37 -0.47 -12.97
N ALA A 202 24.42 -1.08 -13.54
CA ALA A 202 24.35 -1.97 -14.70
C ALA A 202 23.48 -3.25 -14.47
N LEU A 203 22.97 -3.42 -13.25
CA LEU A 203 22.09 -4.53 -12.83
C LEU A 203 20.66 -4.07 -12.49
N ALA A 204 20.29 -2.84 -12.82
CA ALA A 204 18.93 -2.34 -12.58
C ALA A 204 17.90 -3.19 -13.35
N GLU A 205 17.06 -3.90 -12.59
CA GLU A 205 16.02 -4.76 -13.11
C GLU A 205 15.05 -3.98 -14.02
N ASN A 206 14.71 -4.51 -15.19
CA ASN A 206 13.65 -3.93 -16.02
C ASN A 206 12.34 -3.94 -15.19
N PHE A 207 11.84 -2.76 -14.81
CA PHE A 207 10.68 -2.60 -13.91
C PHE A 207 9.49 -3.51 -14.25
N GLY A 208 9.22 -3.71 -15.54
CA GLY A 208 8.14 -4.57 -16.02
C GLY A 208 8.30 -6.05 -15.67
N SER A 209 9.53 -6.60 -15.68
CA SER A 209 9.77 -7.99 -15.27
C SER A 209 9.74 -8.13 -13.74
N ALA A 210 10.29 -7.16 -13.02
CA ALA A 210 10.21 -7.08 -11.55
C ALA A 210 8.75 -7.01 -11.04
N PHE A 211 7.91 -6.24 -11.73
CA PHE A 211 6.50 -6.08 -11.40
C PHE A 211 5.72 -7.38 -11.65
N ARG A 212 5.94 -8.02 -12.80
CA ARG A 212 5.35 -9.34 -13.10
C ARG A 212 5.72 -10.37 -12.03
N ALA A 213 6.98 -10.39 -11.59
CA ALA A 213 7.41 -11.24 -10.49
C ALA A 213 6.68 -10.92 -9.18
N GLY A 214 6.48 -9.64 -8.85
CA GLY A 214 5.71 -9.22 -7.67
C GLY A 214 4.24 -9.61 -7.73
N LEU A 215 3.60 -9.50 -8.89
CA LEU A 215 2.22 -9.92 -9.09
C LEU A 215 2.07 -11.45 -9.06
N ARG A 216 3.04 -12.18 -9.61
CA ARG A 216 3.10 -13.65 -9.52
C ARG A 216 3.25 -14.10 -8.07
N TYR A 217 4.16 -13.48 -7.31
CA TYR A 217 4.29 -13.71 -5.87
C TYR A 217 2.95 -13.46 -5.17
N ALA A 218 2.32 -12.32 -5.44
CA ALA A 218 1.07 -11.95 -4.79
C ALA A 218 -0.06 -12.95 -5.06
N ARG A 219 -0.15 -13.48 -6.29
CA ARG A 219 -1.12 -14.52 -6.67
C ARG A 219 -0.83 -15.89 -6.06
N ALA A 220 0.43 -16.20 -5.79
CA ALA A 220 0.83 -17.49 -5.22
C ALA A 220 0.79 -17.50 -3.68
N SER A 221 1.01 -16.35 -3.03
CA SER A 221 1.10 -16.25 -1.57
C SER A 221 -0.27 -16.27 -0.89
N ARG A 222 -0.62 -17.39 -0.26
CA ARG A 222 -1.86 -17.53 0.54
C ARG A 222 -1.88 -16.58 1.74
N GLU A 223 -0.75 -16.39 2.39
CA GLU A 223 -0.61 -15.46 3.52
C GLU A 223 -0.93 -14.03 3.10
N LEU A 224 -0.44 -13.60 1.93
CA LEU A 224 -0.74 -12.27 1.43
C LEU A 224 -2.23 -12.11 1.12
N HIS A 225 -2.88 -13.13 0.55
CA HIS A 225 -4.33 -13.08 0.30
C HIS A 225 -5.13 -12.86 1.59
N VAL A 226 -4.74 -13.48 2.71
CA VAL A 226 -5.40 -13.26 4.02
C VAL A 226 -5.26 -11.79 4.45
N VAL A 227 -4.07 -11.22 4.33
CA VAL A 227 -3.82 -9.81 4.68
C VAL A 227 -4.60 -8.87 3.76
N LEU A 228 -4.60 -9.14 2.45
CA LEU A 228 -5.32 -8.33 1.44
C LEU A 228 -6.84 -8.39 1.66
N LEU A 229 -7.39 -9.57 1.96
CA LEU A 229 -8.82 -9.73 2.24
C LEU A 229 -9.24 -8.96 3.50
N ARG A 230 -8.47 -9.10 4.59
CA ARG A 230 -8.72 -8.36 5.84
C ARG A 230 -8.64 -6.86 5.63
N ALA A 231 -7.65 -6.39 4.87
CA ALA A 231 -7.53 -4.99 4.50
C ALA A 231 -8.73 -4.52 3.66
N ALA A 232 -9.06 -5.25 2.59
CA ALA A 232 -10.17 -4.91 1.71
C ALA A 232 -11.46 -4.73 2.49
N ILE A 233 -11.78 -5.67 3.38
CA ILE A 233 -13.03 -5.63 4.13
C ILE A 233 -13.00 -4.51 5.19
N PHE A 234 -11.96 -4.43 6.02
CA PHE A 234 -11.87 -3.39 7.04
C PHE A 234 -12.01 -1.99 6.44
N PHE A 235 -11.24 -1.69 5.38
CA PHE A 235 -11.25 -0.37 4.76
C PHE A 235 -12.53 -0.10 3.97
N ALA A 236 -13.16 -1.11 3.35
CA ALA A 236 -14.45 -0.93 2.69
C ALA A 236 -15.53 -0.48 3.68
N PHE A 237 -15.65 -1.11 4.85
CA PHE A 237 -16.61 -0.68 5.87
C PHE A 237 -16.21 0.63 6.56
N ALA A 238 -14.94 0.77 6.96
CA ALA A 238 -14.46 1.98 7.63
C ALA A 238 -14.52 3.23 6.74
N SER A 239 -14.48 3.07 5.41
CA SER A 239 -14.64 4.17 4.45
C SER A 239 -16.00 4.87 4.55
N ALA A 240 -17.02 4.24 5.15
CA ALA A 240 -18.33 4.86 5.38
C ALA A 240 -18.22 6.18 6.14
N VAL A 241 -17.33 6.24 7.15
CA VAL A 241 -17.14 7.47 7.91
C VAL A 241 -16.54 8.55 7.01
N TRP A 242 -15.46 8.26 6.30
CA TRP A 242 -14.81 9.23 5.40
C TRP A 242 -15.76 9.74 4.30
N ALA A 243 -16.57 8.85 3.72
CA ALA A 243 -17.51 9.19 2.67
C ALA A 243 -18.68 10.07 3.14
N LEU A 244 -19.13 9.89 4.38
CA LEU A 244 -20.35 10.51 4.90
C LEU A 244 -20.09 11.60 5.95
N LEU A 245 -18.84 11.77 6.43
CA LEU A 245 -18.52 12.70 7.50
C LEU A 245 -18.94 14.16 7.21
N PRO A 246 -18.81 14.72 5.99
CA PRO A 246 -19.33 16.06 5.70
C PRO A 246 -20.84 16.17 5.98
N LEU A 247 -21.62 15.15 5.58
CA LEU A 247 -23.06 15.09 5.80
C LEU A 247 -23.40 14.87 7.26
N VAL A 248 -22.63 14.07 7.99
CA VAL A 248 -22.78 13.91 9.44
C VAL A 248 -22.55 15.25 10.14
N ALA A 249 -21.47 15.96 9.78
CA ALA A 249 -21.15 17.25 10.34
C ALA A 249 -22.26 18.27 10.10
N ARG A 250 -22.77 18.38 8.85
CA ARG A 250 -23.82 19.33 8.49
C ARG A 250 -25.21 18.93 9.00
N ASN A 251 -25.66 17.73 8.68
CA ASN A 251 -27.07 17.33 8.84
C ASN A 251 -27.37 16.75 10.23
N LEU A 252 -26.40 16.07 10.87
CA LEU A 252 -26.63 15.42 12.18
C LEU A 252 -26.09 16.27 13.34
N LEU A 253 -24.95 16.94 13.15
CA LEU A 253 -24.28 17.70 14.22
C LEU A 253 -24.53 19.22 14.14
N GLY A 254 -25.21 19.67 13.09
CA GLY A 254 -25.50 21.09 12.82
C GLY A 254 -24.25 21.95 12.76
N GLY A 255 -23.13 21.39 12.30
CA GLY A 255 -21.84 22.07 12.18
C GLY A 255 -21.66 22.78 10.85
N ASP A 256 -20.59 23.57 10.77
CA ASP A 256 -20.12 24.26 9.58
C ASP A 256 -18.80 23.65 9.07
N ALA A 257 -18.22 24.24 8.02
CA ALA A 257 -16.92 23.87 7.47
C ALA A 257 -15.81 23.87 8.52
N GLY A 258 -15.83 24.84 9.44
CA GLY A 258 -14.88 24.95 10.54
C GLY A 258 -14.94 23.73 11.45
N PHE A 259 -16.15 23.39 11.91
CA PHE A 259 -16.37 22.23 12.75
C PHE A 259 -16.02 20.92 12.03
N TYR A 260 -16.37 20.76 10.75
CA TYR A 260 -15.95 19.61 9.95
C TYR A 260 -14.42 19.47 9.89
N GLY A 261 -13.70 20.57 9.66
CA GLY A 261 -12.24 20.59 9.71
C GLY A 261 -11.68 20.17 11.07
N ILE A 262 -12.31 20.61 12.17
CA ILE A 262 -11.94 20.22 13.53
C ILE A 262 -12.20 18.73 13.78
N LEU A 263 -13.33 18.16 13.29
CA LEU A 263 -13.61 16.71 13.38
C LEU A 263 -12.51 15.90 12.68
N LEU A 264 -12.07 16.31 11.49
CA LEU A 264 -10.96 15.66 10.79
C LEU A 264 -9.62 15.86 11.49
N GLY A 265 -9.37 17.04 12.06
CA GLY A 265 -8.21 17.31 12.90
C GLY A 265 -8.16 16.39 14.13
N ALA A 266 -9.32 16.11 14.74
CA ALA A 266 -9.46 15.13 15.81
C ALA A 266 -9.09 13.71 15.35
N VAL A 267 -9.47 13.28 14.15
CA VAL A 267 -9.01 11.99 13.58
C VAL A 267 -7.48 11.98 13.44
N GLY A 268 -6.88 13.07 12.94
CA GLY A 268 -5.43 13.21 12.82
C GLY A 268 -4.70 13.11 14.17
N LEU A 269 -5.17 13.87 15.17
CA LEU A 269 -4.63 13.83 16.54
C LEU A 269 -4.79 12.44 17.17
N GLY A 270 -5.94 11.80 16.95
CA GLY A 270 -6.19 10.42 17.35
C GLY A 270 -5.21 9.44 16.71
N ALA A 271 -4.88 9.61 15.43
CA ALA A 271 -3.89 8.78 14.75
C ALA A 271 -2.47 8.98 15.29
N ILE A 272 -2.08 10.20 15.69
CA ILE A 272 -0.81 10.43 16.38
C ILE A 272 -0.81 9.70 17.73
N GLY A 273 -1.86 9.87 18.53
CA GLY A 273 -2.01 9.18 19.82
C GLY A 273 -1.99 7.65 19.67
N GLY A 274 -2.70 7.11 18.67
CA GLY A 274 -2.73 5.68 18.38
C GLY A 274 -1.36 5.13 17.97
N ALA A 275 -0.56 5.88 17.22
CA ALA A 275 0.81 5.48 16.89
C ALA A 275 1.72 5.39 18.12
N LEU A 276 1.55 6.30 19.11
CA LEU A 276 2.27 6.28 20.39
C LEU A 276 1.80 5.16 21.33
N LEU A 277 0.50 4.82 21.28
CA LEU A 277 -0.10 3.75 22.08
C LEU A 277 0.22 2.35 21.51
N LEU A 278 0.42 2.24 20.20
CA LEU A 278 0.58 0.96 19.50
C LEU A 278 1.66 0.03 20.08
N PRO A 279 2.87 0.49 20.47
CA PRO A 279 3.87 -0.38 21.10
C PRO A 279 3.37 -1.01 22.41
N HIS A 280 2.64 -0.27 23.22
CA HIS A 280 2.05 -0.77 24.47
C HIS A 280 0.93 -1.77 24.19
N LEU A 281 0.07 -1.48 23.22
CA LEU A 281 -1.00 -2.40 22.82
C LEU A 281 -0.43 -3.71 22.26
N ARG A 282 0.65 -3.66 21.49
CA ARG A 282 1.36 -4.85 20.98
C ARG A 282 2.02 -5.71 22.05
N ALA A 283 2.26 -5.17 23.25
CA ALA A 283 2.78 -5.95 24.36
C ALA A 283 1.72 -6.86 25.01
N VAL A 284 0.43 -6.56 24.80
CA VAL A 284 -0.69 -7.25 25.45
C VAL A 284 -1.60 -7.96 24.42
N LEU A 285 -1.68 -7.45 23.20
CA LEU A 285 -2.52 -7.98 22.12
C LEU A 285 -1.67 -8.39 20.93
N ASP A 286 -2.01 -9.53 20.33
CA ASP A 286 -1.48 -9.96 19.05
C ASP A 286 -2.11 -9.15 17.88
N ALA A 287 -1.62 -9.36 16.66
CA ALA A 287 -2.09 -8.64 15.49
C ALA A 287 -3.60 -8.84 15.25
N ASP A 288 -4.13 -10.03 15.57
CA ASP A 288 -5.54 -10.35 15.44
C ASP A 288 -6.41 -9.63 16.47
N GLY A 289 -5.97 -9.59 17.73
CA GLY A 289 -6.61 -8.83 18.80
C GLY A 289 -6.61 -7.33 18.53
N LEU A 290 -5.49 -6.79 18.03
CA LEU A 290 -5.41 -5.38 17.61
C LEU A 290 -6.44 -5.05 16.51
N MET A 291 -6.58 -5.92 15.52
CA MET A 291 -7.53 -5.72 14.43
C MET A 291 -8.98 -5.78 14.92
N LEU A 292 -9.28 -6.71 15.83
CA LEU A 292 -10.61 -6.84 16.43
C LEU A 292 -10.98 -5.59 17.23
N VAL A 293 -10.08 -5.15 18.13
CA VAL A 293 -10.30 -3.94 18.94
C VAL A 293 -10.45 -2.70 18.08
N ALA A 294 -9.60 -2.53 17.05
CA ALA A 294 -9.72 -1.41 16.12
C ALA A 294 -11.05 -1.43 15.35
N SER A 295 -11.50 -2.61 14.90
CA SER A 295 -12.78 -2.75 14.18
C SER A 295 -13.98 -2.44 15.08
N ILE A 296 -13.98 -2.95 16.31
CA ILE A 296 -15.04 -2.66 17.30
C ILE A 296 -15.05 -1.17 17.64
N ALA A 297 -13.89 -0.56 17.86
CA ALA A 297 -13.80 0.87 18.15
C ALA A 297 -14.31 1.73 16.98
N ALA A 298 -13.93 1.42 15.74
CA ALA A 298 -14.42 2.12 14.55
C ALA A 298 -15.94 1.96 14.37
N ALA A 299 -16.48 0.75 14.58
CA ALA A 299 -17.91 0.50 14.53
C ALA A 299 -18.67 1.23 15.65
N ALA A 300 -18.12 1.29 16.86
CA ALA A 300 -18.70 2.06 17.96
C ALA A 300 -18.77 3.55 17.63
N VAL A 301 -17.74 4.11 16.99
CA VAL A 301 -17.77 5.51 16.50
C VAL A 301 -18.89 5.70 15.47
N MET A 302 -19.01 4.80 14.49
CA MET A 302 -20.07 4.87 13.47
C MET A 302 -21.46 4.84 14.11
N ALA A 303 -21.68 3.96 15.07
CA ALA A 303 -22.92 3.88 15.83
C ALA A 303 -23.17 5.17 16.63
N VAL A 304 -22.18 5.68 17.36
CA VAL A 304 -22.30 6.92 18.13
C VAL A 304 -22.66 8.09 17.21
N LEU A 305 -21.98 8.26 16.06
CA LEU A 305 -22.28 9.33 15.09
C LEU A 305 -23.69 9.23 14.51
N SER A 306 -24.20 8.01 14.30
CA SER A 306 -25.56 7.81 13.79
C SER A 306 -26.66 8.33 14.74
N LEU A 307 -26.36 8.44 16.03
CA LEU A 307 -27.28 8.92 17.06
C LEU A 307 -27.29 10.45 17.20
N ALA A 308 -26.61 11.19 16.32
CA ALA A 308 -26.50 12.65 16.36
C ALA A 308 -26.05 13.18 17.75
N PRO A 309 -24.86 12.75 18.24
CA PRO A 309 -24.40 13.08 19.57
C PRO A 309 -24.07 14.57 19.70
N PRO A 310 -23.99 15.12 20.94
CA PRO A 310 -23.52 16.48 21.12
C PRO A 310 -22.08 16.64 20.58
N ARG A 311 -21.77 17.84 20.07
CA ARG A 311 -20.51 18.13 19.34
C ARG A 311 -19.23 17.69 20.06
N TRP A 312 -19.16 17.84 21.39
CA TRP A 312 -17.99 17.41 22.18
C TRP A 312 -17.81 15.88 22.16
N LEU A 313 -18.90 15.11 22.18
CA LEU A 313 -18.86 13.66 22.12
C LEU A 313 -18.49 13.19 20.71
N ALA A 314 -18.94 13.89 19.67
CA ALA A 314 -18.49 13.65 18.30
C ALA A 314 -16.97 13.84 18.15
N LEU A 315 -16.38 14.87 18.77
CA LEU A 315 -14.93 15.07 18.77
C LEU A 315 -14.17 13.92 19.45
N LEU A 316 -14.65 13.46 20.61
CA LEU A 316 -14.06 12.31 21.30
C LEU A 316 -14.19 11.01 20.48
N ALA A 317 -15.33 10.82 19.81
CA ALA A 317 -15.54 9.68 18.93
C ALA A 317 -14.58 9.72 17.72
N LEU A 318 -14.34 10.88 17.11
CA LEU A 318 -13.42 11.03 15.98
C LEU A 318 -11.95 10.89 16.40
N LEU A 319 -11.58 11.30 17.63
CA LEU A 319 -10.28 10.95 18.23
C LEU A 319 -10.10 9.44 18.35
N LEU A 320 -11.11 8.72 18.86
CA LEU A 320 -11.09 7.26 18.96
C LEU A 320 -11.00 6.60 17.57
N LEU A 321 -11.69 7.15 16.57
CA LEU A 321 -11.59 6.68 15.18
C LEU A 321 -10.18 6.80 14.65
N GLY A 322 -9.50 7.92 14.92
CA GLY A 322 -8.09 8.12 14.54
C GLY A 322 -7.17 7.04 15.12
N ILE A 323 -7.36 6.71 16.41
CA ILE A 323 -6.62 5.64 17.09
C ILE A 323 -6.91 4.29 16.42
N ALA A 324 -8.19 3.94 16.26
CA ALA A 324 -8.60 2.69 15.62
C ALA A 324 -8.04 2.55 14.20
N TRP A 325 -8.14 3.63 13.41
CA TRP A 325 -7.66 3.70 12.05
C TRP A 325 -6.16 3.43 11.94
N ILE A 326 -5.33 4.14 12.73
CA ILE A 326 -3.88 3.99 12.63
C ILE A 326 -3.41 2.63 13.16
N VAL A 327 -4.08 2.09 14.19
CA VAL A 327 -3.79 0.74 14.72
C VAL A 327 -4.06 -0.31 13.66
N ALA A 328 -5.22 -0.25 12.99
CA ALA A 328 -5.55 -1.18 11.90
C ALA A 328 -4.59 -1.03 10.72
N LEU A 329 -4.36 0.20 10.24
CA LEU A 329 -3.48 0.49 9.12
C LEU A 329 -2.05 0.00 9.36
N THR A 330 -1.48 0.32 10.52
CA THR A 330 -0.10 -0.05 10.86
C THR A 330 0.03 -1.56 11.10
N THR A 331 -0.99 -2.21 11.64
CA THR A 331 -0.99 -3.65 11.89
C THR A 331 -1.09 -4.44 10.58
N LEU A 332 -2.02 -4.09 9.69
CA LEU A 332 -2.13 -4.76 8.38
C LEU A 332 -0.91 -4.50 7.49
N ASN A 333 -0.41 -3.26 7.46
CA ASN A 333 0.78 -2.96 6.70
C ASN A 333 2.01 -3.68 7.26
N GLY A 334 2.15 -3.76 8.59
CA GLY A 334 3.21 -4.52 9.25
C GLY A 334 3.13 -6.03 8.95
N ALA A 335 1.94 -6.62 9.03
CA ALA A 335 1.71 -8.02 8.68
C ALA A 335 2.06 -8.29 7.21
N ALA A 336 1.66 -7.40 6.29
CA ALA A 336 2.06 -7.48 4.89
C ALA A 336 3.58 -7.42 4.76
N GLN A 337 4.28 -6.51 5.46
CA GLN A 337 5.75 -6.41 5.37
C GLN A 337 6.47 -7.66 5.90
N ALA A 338 5.95 -8.28 6.96
CA ALA A 338 6.57 -9.40 7.65
C ALA A 338 6.62 -10.69 6.79
N ILE A 339 5.61 -10.91 5.95
CA ILE A 339 5.52 -12.09 5.06
C ILE A 339 6.18 -11.88 3.69
N LEU A 340 6.83 -10.73 3.47
CA LEU A 340 7.39 -10.36 2.17
C LEU A 340 8.92 -10.42 2.18
N PRO A 341 9.52 -11.30 1.35
CA PRO A 341 10.95 -11.33 1.10
C PRO A 341 11.47 -9.97 0.58
N ASN A 342 12.72 -9.64 0.91
CA ASN A 342 13.34 -8.36 0.55
C ASN A 342 13.23 -8.04 -0.95
N TRP A 343 13.39 -9.05 -1.82
CA TRP A 343 13.41 -8.88 -3.26
C TRP A 343 12.04 -8.49 -3.86
N VAL A 344 10.93 -8.84 -3.20
CA VAL A 344 9.56 -8.58 -3.68
C VAL A 344 8.80 -7.55 -2.85
N ARG A 345 9.30 -7.22 -1.65
CA ARG A 345 8.60 -6.40 -0.65
C ARG A 345 7.98 -5.13 -1.21
N GLY A 346 8.75 -4.30 -1.92
CA GLY A 346 8.23 -3.04 -2.46
C GLY A 346 7.05 -3.24 -3.43
N ARG A 347 7.07 -4.29 -4.24
CA ARG A 347 6.07 -4.55 -5.29
C ARG A 347 4.81 -5.17 -4.70
N ALA A 348 4.96 -6.12 -3.78
CA ALA A 348 3.81 -6.71 -3.09
C ALA A 348 3.16 -5.73 -2.10
N LEU A 349 3.92 -4.80 -1.50
CA LEU A 349 3.35 -3.68 -0.75
C LEU A 349 2.56 -2.73 -1.65
N ALA A 350 2.98 -2.52 -2.91
CA ALA A 350 2.17 -1.76 -3.85
C ALA A 350 0.81 -2.42 -4.10
N VAL A 351 0.75 -3.76 -4.22
CA VAL A 351 -0.52 -4.50 -4.30
C VAL A 351 -1.39 -4.28 -3.06
N TYR A 352 -0.79 -4.31 -1.85
CA TYR A 352 -1.49 -3.98 -0.62
C TYR A 352 -2.08 -2.55 -0.64
N LEU A 353 -1.30 -1.56 -1.04
CA LEU A 353 -1.76 -0.17 -1.15
C LEU A 353 -2.84 -0.01 -2.22
N THR A 354 -2.76 -0.73 -3.33
CA THR A 354 -3.81 -0.78 -4.34
C THR A 354 -5.10 -1.33 -3.72
N VAL A 355 -5.07 -2.47 -3.03
CA VAL A 355 -6.26 -3.03 -2.37
C VAL A 355 -6.85 -2.06 -1.32
N PHE A 356 -6.00 -1.43 -0.52
CA PHE A 356 -6.41 -0.38 0.43
C PHE A 356 -7.15 0.77 -0.25
N ASN A 357 -6.57 1.37 -1.30
CA ASN A 357 -7.20 2.49 -2.00
C ASN A 357 -8.45 2.06 -2.78
N GLY A 358 -8.46 0.86 -3.36
CA GLY A 358 -9.62 0.31 -4.05
C GLY A 358 -10.79 0.07 -3.10
N ALA A 359 -10.51 -0.46 -1.90
CA ALA A 359 -11.52 -0.63 -0.85
C ALA A 359 -12.09 0.71 -0.37
N MET A 360 -11.24 1.73 -0.20
CA MET A 360 -11.67 3.09 0.12
C MET A 360 -12.56 3.68 -0.99
N ALA A 361 -12.12 3.65 -2.24
CA ALA A 361 -12.85 4.24 -3.36
C ALA A 361 -14.21 3.55 -3.60
N LEU A 362 -14.20 2.22 -3.73
CA LEU A 362 -15.42 1.44 -3.98
C LEU A 362 -16.34 1.42 -2.76
N GLY A 363 -15.78 1.35 -1.55
CA GLY A 363 -16.52 1.44 -0.30
C GLY A 363 -17.21 2.78 -0.16
N SER A 364 -16.51 3.89 -0.41
CA SER A 364 -17.11 5.23 -0.37
C SER A 364 -18.28 5.38 -1.33
N LEU A 365 -18.14 4.93 -2.59
CA LEU A 365 -19.26 4.93 -3.55
C LEU A 365 -20.43 4.09 -3.04
N GLY A 366 -20.17 2.90 -2.53
CA GLY A 366 -21.20 2.01 -1.98
C GLY A 366 -21.95 2.63 -0.81
N TRP A 367 -21.24 3.26 0.13
CA TRP A 367 -21.85 3.92 1.29
C TRP A 367 -22.58 5.21 0.93
N GLY A 368 -22.13 5.94 -0.09
CA GLY A 368 -22.88 7.07 -0.63
C GLY A 368 -24.23 6.67 -1.20
N LEU A 369 -24.25 5.63 -2.03
CA LEU A 369 -25.50 5.07 -2.58
C LEU A 369 -26.40 4.49 -1.48
N ALA A 370 -25.82 3.80 -0.49
CA ALA A 370 -26.57 3.31 0.66
C ALA A 370 -27.19 4.47 1.47
N ALA A 371 -26.43 5.53 1.73
CA ALA A 371 -26.92 6.70 2.46
C ALA A 371 -27.99 7.47 1.67
N GLU A 372 -27.95 7.45 0.34
CA GLU A 372 -29.01 8.01 -0.50
C GLU A 372 -30.31 7.20 -0.40
N ALA A 373 -30.20 5.87 -0.35
CA ALA A 373 -31.37 4.98 -0.28
C ALA A 373 -32.00 4.88 1.11
N VAL A 374 -31.19 4.80 2.18
CA VAL A 374 -31.68 4.53 3.56
C VAL A 374 -31.39 5.65 4.55
N GLY A 375 -30.71 6.72 4.12
CA GLY A 375 -30.28 7.82 4.97
C GLY A 375 -28.92 7.59 5.63
N VAL A 376 -28.25 8.70 6.00
CA VAL A 376 -26.90 8.70 6.60
C VAL A 376 -26.84 7.89 7.92
N PRO A 377 -27.77 8.02 8.88
CA PRO A 377 -27.72 7.24 10.12
C PRO A 377 -27.80 5.73 9.89
N ALA A 378 -28.72 5.28 9.03
CA ALA A 378 -28.91 3.85 8.73
C ALA A 378 -27.72 3.27 7.96
N ALA A 379 -27.11 4.03 7.05
CA ALA A 379 -25.89 3.63 6.36
C ALA A 379 -24.72 3.44 7.34
N LEU A 380 -24.53 4.37 8.29
CA LEU A 380 -23.51 4.23 9.33
C LEU A 380 -23.76 3.04 10.25
N LEU A 381 -24.99 2.80 10.69
CA LEU A 381 -25.32 1.62 11.52
C LEU A 381 -25.13 0.30 10.76
N THR A 382 -25.51 0.25 9.50
CA THR A 382 -25.29 -0.92 8.64
C THR A 382 -23.80 -1.19 8.45
N GLY A 383 -23.01 -0.14 8.23
CA GLY A 383 -21.57 -0.24 8.16
C GLY A 383 -20.92 -0.68 9.47
N ALA A 384 -21.41 -0.18 10.61
CA ALA A 384 -20.94 -0.56 11.94
C ALA A 384 -21.22 -2.04 12.22
N ALA A 385 -22.46 -2.48 11.98
CA ALA A 385 -22.86 -3.87 12.16
C ALA A 385 -22.04 -4.82 11.25
N GLY A 386 -21.89 -4.46 9.97
CA GLY A 386 -21.08 -5.23 9.03
C GLY A 386 -19.62 -5.32 9.46
N LEU A 387 -19.01 -4.22 9.92
CA LEU A 387 -17.64 -4.22 10.41
C LEU A 387 -17.45 -5.12 11.64
N VAL A 388 -18.39 -5.10 12.60
CA VAL A 388 -18.34 -5.99 13.77
C VAL A 388 -18.49 -7.45 13.36
N ILE A 389 -19.49 -7.77 12.54
CA ILE A 389 -19.74 -9.14 12.08
C ILE A 389 -18.51 -9.69 11.38
N VAL A 390 -17.95 -8.92 10.44
CA VAL A 390 -16.79 -9.39 9.69
C VAL A 390 -15.54 -9.44 10.57
N ALA A 391 -15.35 -8.52 11.51
CA ALA A 391 -14.24 -8.60 12.46
C ALA A 391 -14.31 -9.89 13.29
N LEU A 392 -15.49 -10.27 13.79
CA LEU A 392 -15.68 -11.51 14.56
C LEU A 392 -15.47 -12.77 13.70
N VAL A 393 -15.96 -12.77 12.46
CA VAL A 393 -15.78 -13.89 11.53
C VAL A 393 -14.30 -14.03 11.15
N LEU A 394 -13.67 -12.94 10.74
CA LEU A 394 -12.27 -12.95 10.29
C LEU A 394 -11.30 -13.17 11.44
N HIS A 395 -11.65 -12.85 12.69
CA HIS A 395 -10.82 -13.16 13.86
C HIS A 395 -10.44 -14.65 13.94
N ARG A 396 -11.25 -15.55 13.34
CA ARG A 396 -10.93 -16.98 13.22
C ARG A 396 -9.85 -17.30 12.18
N VAL A 397 -9.67 -16.43 11.19
CA VAL A 397 -8.64 -16.53 10.16
C VAL A 397 -7.44 -15.70 10.60
N LYS A 398 -6.47 -16.32 11.28
CA LYS A 398 -5.33 -15.62 11.90
C LYS A 398 -4.51 -14.82 10.89
N LEU A 399 -4.05 -13.65 11.31
CA LEU A 399 -3.07 -12.89 10.54
C LEU A 399 -1.73 -13.64 10.57
N PRO A 400 -1.02 -13.73 9.43
CA PRO A 400 0.31 -14.31 9.42
C PRO A 400 1.26 -13.50 10.32
N ALA A 401 2.01 -14.19 11.18
CA ALA A 401 2.98 -13.56 12.08
C ALA A 401 4.31 -13.21 11.37
N GLY A 402 4.59 -13.80 10.21
CA GLY A 402 5.84 -13.61 9.47
C GLY A 402 7.07 -14.20 10.18
N GLU A 403 6.89 -15.33 10.87
CA GLU A 403 7.96 -16.01 11.62
C GLU A 403 8.96 -16.77 10.73
N ALA A 404 8.68 -16.88 9.42
CA ALA A 404 9.56 -17.55 8.48
C ALA A 404 10.88 -16.79 8.29
N ASP A 405 12.01 -17.51 8.29
CA ASP A 405 13.32 -16.93 7.94
C ASP A 405 13.39 -16.69 6.42
N LEU A 406 12.99 -15.48 6.01
CA LEU A 406 12.95 -15.02 4.63
C LEU A 406 14.32 -14.57 4.08
N VAL A 407 15.41 -14.80 4.83
CA VAL A 407 16.78 -14.50 4.36
C VAL A 407 17.17 -15.50 3.26
N PRO A 408 17.79 -15.05 2.15
CA PRO A 408 18.30 -15.94 1.12
C PRO A 408 19.22 -17.02 1.69
N SER A 409 18.90 -18.28 1.40
CA SER A 409 19.66 -19.43 1.87
C SER A 409 20.95 -19.67 1.09
N ASN A 410 20.97 -19.29 -0.21
CA ASN A 410 22.08 -19.53 -1.15
C ASN A 410 22.61 -20.98 -1.11
N HIS A 411 21.75 -21.96 -0.77
CA HIS A 411 22.16 -23.35 -0.60
C HIS A 411 22.19 -24.15 -1.90
N TRP A 412 21.65 -23.58 -2.99
CA TRP A 412 21.68 -24.21 -4.30
C TRP A 412 23.09 -24.12 -4.90
N PRO A 413 23.63 -25.22 -5.47
CA PRO A 413 24.88 -25.17 -6.20
C PRO A 413 24.71 -24.31 -7.46
N GLU A 414 25.80 -23.71 -7.94
CA GLU A 414 25.78 -23.01 -9.22
C GLU A 414 25.37 -23.98 -10.35
N PRO A 415 24.44 -23.57 -11.24
CA PRO A 415 24.04 -24.42 -12.36
C PRO A 415 25.23 -24.74 -13.25
N LEU A 416 25.45 -26.04 -13.51
CA LEU A 416 26.45 -26.48 -14.47
C LEU A 416 26.01 -26.09 -15.89
N THR A 417 26.76 -25.19 -16.53
CA THR A 417 26.56 -24.79 -17.94
C THR A 417 27.82 -25.08 -18.74
N ALA A 418 27.67 -25.67 -19.93
CA ALA A 418 28.80 -25.91 -20.82
C ALA A 418 29.40 -24.61 -21.39
N ASP A 419 28.54 -23.62 -21.68
CA ASP A 419 28.90 -22.28 -22.16
C ASP A 419 28.13 -21.20 -21.38
N PRO A 420 28.63 -19.95 -21.32
CA PRO A 420 27.88 -18.83 -20.76
C PRO A 420 26.52 -18.68 -21.45
N VAL A 421 25.43 -18.79 -20.68
CA VAL A 421 24.07 -18.67 -21.21
C VAL A 421 23.60 -17.22 -21.12
N PRO A 422 23.15 -16.61 -22.24
CA PRO A 422 22.56 -15.27 -22.23
C PRO A 422 21.39 -15.16 -21.25
N HIS A 423 21.35 -14.06 -20.49
CA HIS A 423 20.38 -13.83 -19.42
C HIS A 423 18.91 -13.82 -19.87
N ASP A 424 18.64 -13.41 -21.09
CA ASP A 424 17.32 -13.32 -21.72
C ASP A 424 16.84 -14.66 -22.33
N ARG A 425 17.72 -15.66 -22.45
CA ARG A 425 17.38 -16.94 -23.07
C ARG A 425 16.38 -17.71 -22.21
N GLY A 426 15.28 -18.16 -22.83
CA GLY A 426 14.26 -18.98 -22.19
C GLY A 426 13.12 -19.34 -23.16
N PRO A 427 12.09 -20.06 -22.69
CA PRO A 427 11.91 -20.56 -21.32
C PRO A 427 12.95 -21.60 -20.89
N VAL A 428 13.15 -21.74 -19.57
CA VAL A 428 14.05 -22.75 -18.98
C VAL A 428 13.20 -23.80 -18.27
N LEU A 429 13.39 -25.08 -18.62
CA LEU A 429 12.79 -26.23 -17.94
C LEU A 429 13.81 -26.81 -16.96
N ILE A 430 13.42 -26.91 -15.70
CA ILE A 430 14.21 -27.52 -14.64
C ILE A 430 13.58 -28.88 -14.33
N LEU A 431 14.40 -29.93 -14.31
CA LEU A 431 14.01 -31.27 -13.88
C LEU A 431 14.80 -31.65 -12.63
N ILE A 432 14.10 -32.17 -11.60
CA ILE A 432 14.71 -32.71 -10.39
C ILE A 432 14.29 -34.16 -10.24
N GLU A 433 15.25 -35.07 -10.29
CA GLU A 433 15.02 -36.51 -10.24
C GLU A 433 15.18 -37.01 -8.79
N TYR A 434 14.13 -37.61 -8.26
CA TYR A 434 14.08 -38.23 -6.93
C TYR A 434 13.91 -39.75 -7.06
N GLN A 435 14.65 -40.51 -6.26
CA GLN A 435 14.38 -41.92 -6.03
C GLN A 435 13.67 -42.06 -4.68
N VAL A 436 12.45 -42.59 -4.70
CA VAL A 436 11.55 -42.59 -3.54
C VAL A 436 10.97 -43.99 -3.37
N ALA A 437 11.11 -44.56 -2.17
CA ALA A 437 10.54 -45.87 -1.87
C ALA A 437 9.00 -45.86 -2.00
N LYS A 438 8.42 -46.94 -2.54
CA LYS A 438 6.96 -47.07 -2.72
C LYS A 438 6.17 -46.84 -1.43
N SER A 439 6.71 -47.23 -0.28
CA SER A 439 6.10 -47.03 1.05
C SER A 439 5.93 -45.55 1.40
N ASP A 440 6.86 -44.70 0.98
CA ASP A 440 6.91 -43.28 1.34
C ASP A 440 6.29 -42.37 0.29
N ARG A 441 5.93 -42.92 -0.88
CA ARG A 441 5.42 -42.18 -2.03
C ARG A 441 4.27 -41.23 -1.69
N ALA A 442 3.30 -41.67 -0.88
CA ALA A 442 2.17 -40.81 -0.50
C ALA A 442 2.60 -39.62 0.38
N ALA A 443 3.59 -39.81 1.26
CA ALA A 443 4.14 -38.74 2.09
C ALA A 443 4.99 -37.77 1.26
N PHE A 444 5.83 -38.31 0.37
CA PHE A 444 6.61 -37.52 -0.58
C PHE A 444 5.71 -36.65 -1.48
N LEU A 445 4.64 -37.23 -2.06
CA LEU A 445 3.70 -36.47 -2.90
C LEU A 445 3.03 -35.32 -2.14
N ARG A 446 2.75 -35.48 -0.84
CA ARG A 446 2.25 -34.38 0.00
C ARG A 446 3.32 -33.30 0.23
N ALA A 447 4.56 -33.72 0.52
CA ALA A 447 5.68 -32.80 0.75
C ALA A 447 6.04 -32.01 -0.51
N VAL A 448 6.17 -32.67 -1.66
CA VAL A 448 6.52 -32.01 -2.93
C VAL A 448 5.38 -31.13 -3.45
N HIS A 449 4.12 -31.49 -3.17
CA HIS A 449 2.99 -30.61 -3.46
C HIS A 449 3.01 -29.34 -2.58
N HIS A 450 3.50 -29.42 -1.34
CA HIS A 450 3.75 -28.23 -0.52
C HIS A 450 4.84 -27.35 -1.14
N LEU A 451 5.95 -27.96 -1.58
CA LEU A 451 7.07 -27.28 -2.26
C LEU A 451 6.62 -26.58 -3.57
N SER A 452 5.61 -27.10 -4.27
CA SER A 452 5.07 -26.48 -5.49
C SER A 452 4.63 -25.02 -5.31
N ALA A 453 4.12 -24.67 -4.11
CA ALA A 453 3.70 -23.31 -3.80
C ALA A 453 4.90 -22.35 -3.77
N GLU A 454 6.03 -22.80 -3.21
CA GLU A 454 7.29 -22.05 -3.17
C GLU A 454 7.88 -21.88 -4.57
N ARG A 455 7.89 -22.95 -5.38
CA ARG A 455 8.36 -22.90 -6.78
C ARG A 455 7.63 -21.82 -7.57
N ARG A 456 6.30 -21.79 -7.48
CA ARG A 456 5.45 -20.80 -8.17
C ARG A 456 5.65 -19.39 -7.64
N ARG A 457 5.80 -19.26 -6.32
CA ARG A 457 6.04 -17.98 -5.64
C ARG A 457 7.38 -17.35 -6.05
N ASP A 458 8.42 -18.17 -6.24
CA ASP A 458 9.79 -17.68 -6.50
C ASP A 458 10.10 -17.49 -7.99
N GLY A 459 9.30 -18.06 -8.89
CA GLY A 459 9.47 -17.77 -10.32
C GLY A 459 8.78 -18.69 -11.31
N ALA A 460 8.42 -19.91 -10.89
CA ALA A 460 7.86 -20.89 -11.80
C ALA A 460 6.46 -20.49 -12.27
N TYR A 461 6.22 -20.49 -13.59
CA TYR A 461 4.89 -20.28 -14.14
C TYR A 461 4.14 -21.59 -14.42
N ASP A 462 4.87 -22.70 -14.50
CA ASP A 462 4.31 -24.05 -14.60
C ASP A 462 5.09 -25.00 -13.69
N TRP A 463 4.41 -26.04 -13.20
CA TRP A 463 4.98 -27.03 -12.27
C TRP A 463 4.19 -28.33 -12.35
N GLY A 464 4.89 -29.45 -12.30
CA GLY A 464 4.28 -30.77 -12.15
C GLY A 464 5.24 -31.82 -11.61
N ILE A 465 4.69 -33.01 -11.43
CA ILE A 465 5.45 -34.20 -11.06
C ILE A 465 5.03 -35.38 -11.92
N THR A 466 6.00 -36.15 -12.37
CA THR A 466 5.82 -37.29 -13.27
C THR A 466 6.57 -38.50 -12.76
N GLU A 467 6.07 -39.69 -13.05
CA GLU A 467 6.73 -40.97 -12.76
C GLU A 467 7.46 -41.46 -14.01
N ASP A 468 8.64 -42.06 -13.82
CA ASP A 468 9.32 -42.76 -14.90
C ASP A 468 8.59 -44.09 -15.19
N ALA A 469 8.15 -44.27 -16.43
CA ALA A 469 7.42 -45.47 -16.82
C ALA A 469 8.28 -46.75 -16.77
N ALA A 470 9.61 -46.62 -16.83
CA ALA A 470 10.54 -47.75 -16.75
C ALA A 470 10.98 -48.05 -15.30
N ASP A 471 10.93 -47.06 -14.41
CA ASP A 471 11.31 -47.19 -13.01
C ASP A 471 10.29 -46.49 -12.09
N PRO A 472 9.31 -47.23 -11.53
CA PRO A 472 8.26 -46.68 -10.68
C PRO A 472 8.75 -46.03 -9.37
N ASP A 473 10.00 -46.27 -8.97
CA ASP A 473 10.61 -45.67 -7.79
C ASP A 473 11.25 -44.31 -8.13
N LYS A 474 11.30 -43.94 -9.42
CA LYS A 474 11.85 -42.69 -9.93
C LYS A 474 10.74 -41.68 -10.23
N LEU A 475 10.75 -40.58 -9.49
CA LEU A 475 9.83 -39.46 -9.65
C LEU A 475 10.61 -38.23 -10.13
N VAL A 476 10.05 -37.51 -11.09
CA VAL A 476 10.65 -36.30 -11.67
C VAL A 476 9.74 -35.11 -11.38
N GLU A 477 10.22 -34.19 -10.54
CA GLU A 477 9.65 -32.86 -10.41
C GLU A 477 10.10 -32.03 -11.61
N TRP A 478 9.19 -31.30 -12.24
CA TRP A 478 9.52 -30.38 -13.31
C TRP A 478 8.86 -29.03 -13.10
N PHE A 479 9.56 -27.96 -13.46
CA PHE A 479 9.00 -26.62 -13.48
C PHE A 479 9.67 -25.73 -14.50
N THR A 480 8.97 -24.71 -14.96
CA THR A 480 9.45 -23.80 -16.01
C THR A 480 9.49 -22.35 -15.55
N VAL A 481 10.55 -21.65 -15.95
CA VAL A 481 10.75 -20.21 -15.68
C VAL A 481 10.99 -19.44 -16.98
N GLU A 482 10.69 -18.13 -16.97
CA GLU A 482 10.66 -17.30 -18.18
C GLU A 482 12.02 -17.17 -18.87
N SER A 483 13.12 -17.11 -18.10
CA SER A 483 14.47 -16.94 -18.65
C SER A 483 15.57 -17.47 -17.73
N TRP A 484 16.77 -17.59 -18.28
CA TRP A 484 17.97 -17.97 -17.53
C TRP A 484 18.27 -17.01 -16.39
N ALA A 485 18.12 -15.70 -16.60
CA ALA A 485 18.25 -14.73 -15.51
C ALA A 485 17.19 -14.87 -14.42
N GLU A 486 15.98 -15.32 -14.76
CA GLU A 486 14.96 -15.62 -13.75
C GLU A 486 15.34 -16.87 -12.94
N HIS A 487 15.89 -17.90 -13.59
CA HIS A 487 16.42 -19.10 -12.93
C HIS A 487 17.57 -18.79 -11.98
N LEU A 488 18.58 -18.03 -12.43
CA LEU A 488 19.68 -17.59 -11.58
C LEU A 488 19.18 -16.75 -10.40
N ARG A 489 18.17 -15.90 -10.62
CA ARG A 489 17.54 -15.13 -9.54
C ARG A 489 16.84 -16.02 -8.53
N GLN A 490 16.26 -17.16 -8.90
CA GLN A 490 15.70 -18.10 -7.92
C GLN A 490 16.74 -18.59 -6.90
N HIS A 491 17.99 -18.84 -7.32
CA HIS A 491 19.07 -19.27 -6.43
C HIS A 491 19.32 -18.26 -5.30
N HIS A 492 19.14 -16.97 -5.60
CA HIS A 492 19.29 -15.87 -4.65
C HIS A 492 17.98 -15.46 -3.94
N ARG A 493 16.84 -16.04 -4.31
CA ARG A 493 15.52 -15.73 -3.75
C ARG A 493 15.01 -16.78 -2.76
N VAL A 494 15.46 -18.03 -2.89
CA VAL A 494 15.05 -19.15 -2.03
C VAL A 494 15.43 -18.85 -0.59
N SER A 495 14.43 -18.72 0.28
CA SER A 495 14.65 -18.41 1.69
C SER A 495 15.13 -19.63 2.49
N ARG A 496 15.57 -19.42 3.73
CA ARG A 496 15.92 -20.52 4.64
C ARG A 496 14.70 -21.35 5.02
N ALA A 497 13.56 -20.72 5.21
CA ALA A 497 12.30 -21.44 5.43
C ALA A 497 11.96 -22.38 4.26
N ASP A 498 12.18 -21.93 3.02
CA ASP A 498 11.96 -22.79 1.84
C ASP A 498 13.04 -23.88 1.72
N ALA A 499 14.26 -23.62 2.19
CA ALA A 499 15.32 -24.63 2.26
C ALA A 499 14.95 -25.78 3.20
N ASP A 500 14.25 -25.50 4.31
CA ASP A 500 13.76 -26.53 5.23
C ASP A 500 12.70 -27.43 4.59
N VAL A 501 11.75 -26.83 3.84
CA VAL A 501 10.74 -27.58 3.08
C VAL A 501 11.38 -28.43 1.99
N GLN A 502 12.39 -27.90 1.30
CA GLN A 502 13.20 -28.67 0.35
C GLN A 502 13.98 -29.80 1.03
N GLY A 503 14.50 -29.56 2.24
CA GLY A 503 15.13 -30.58 3.06
C GLY A 503 14.17 -31.72 3.42
N ALA A 504 12.92 -31.40 3.75
CA ALA A 504 11.89 -32.41 4.02
C ALA A 504 11.55 -33.26 2.79
N VAL A 505 11.49 -32.66 1.59
CA VAL A 505 11.33 -33.40 0.33
C VAL A 505 12.55 -34.27 0.05
N ARG A 506 13.76 -33.74 0.26
CA ARG A 506 15.02 -34.46 0.07
C ARG A 506 15.19 -35.64 1.04
N ALA A 507 14.60 -35.59 2.22
CA ALA A 507 14.66 -36.70 3.19
C ALA A 507 14.01 -38.01 2.67
N PHE A 508 13.11 -37.92 1.68
CA PHE A 508 12.52 -39.08 1.02
C PHE A 508 13.38 -39.64 -0.13
N HIS A 509 14.48 -38.98 -0.48
CA HIS A 509 15.40 -39.44 -1.51
C HIS A 509 16.27 -40.58 -0.98
N THR A 510 16.19 -41.75 -1.61
CA THR A 510 16.94 -42.96 -1.20
C THR A 510 18.19 -43.22 -2.05
N GLY A 511 18.47 -42.38 -3.06
CA GLY A 511 19.67 -42.51 -3.89
C GLY A 511 20.95 -42.21 -3.10
N ALA A 512 22.07 -42.75 -3.58
CA ALA A 512 23.38 -42.59 -2.92
C ALA A 512 23.92 -41.14 -3.01
N ASP A 513 23.57 -40.43 -4.08
CA ASP A 513 23.95 -39.04 -4.33
C ASP A 513 22.79 -38.07 -4.06
N ALA A 514 23.04 -36.77 -4.15
CA ALA A 514 21.97 -35.78 -4.12
C ALA A 514 21.02 -35.94 -5.33
N PRO A 515 19.74 -35.53 -5.22
CA PRO A 515 18.81 -35.50 -6.34
C PRO A 515 19.42 -34.83 -7.58
N VAL A 516 19.29 -35.47 -8.74
CA VAL A 516 19.90 -34.98 -9.98
C VAL A 516 19.07 -33.81 -10.51
N VAL A 517 19.71 -32.65 -10.68
CA VAL A 517 19.09 -31.44 -11.25
C VAL A 517 19.58 -31.21 -12.66
N ARG A 518 18.66 -31.07 -13.62
CA ARG A 518 18.97 -30.80 -15.03
C ARG A 518 18.26 -29.54 -15.51
N HIS A 519 18.95 -28.80 -16.37
CA HIS A 519 18.48 -27.54 -16.94
C HIS A 519 18.38 -27.67 -18.45
N PHE A 520 17.18 -27.47 -18.99
CA PHE A 520 16.92 -27.50 -20.43
C PHE A 520 16.52 -26.11 -20.91
N LEU A 521 17.22 -25.60 -21.91
CA LEU A 521 16.91 -24.32 -22.54
C LEU A 521 16.00 -24.57 -23.73
N THR A 522 14.85 -23.90 -23.77
CA THR A 522 13.93 -24.04 -24.90
C THR A 522 14.61 -23.56 -26.18
N VAL A 523 14.55 -24.39 -27.22
CA VAL A 523 15.01 -24.05 -28.56
C VAL A 523 13.77 -23.77 -29.40
N SER A 524 13.59 -22.52 -29.84
CA SER A 524 12.53 -22.19 -30.79
C SER A 524 12.83 -22.89 -32.11
N PRO A 525 11.96 -23.80 -32.60
CA PRO A 525 12.07 -24.23 -33.98
C PRO A 525 11.81 -22.97 -34.81
N GLY A 526 12.81 -22.50 -35.55
CA GLY A 526 12.62 -21.36 -36.44
C GLY A 526 11.38 -21.61 -37.31
N ARG A 527 10.56 -20.58 -37.51
CA ARG A 527 9.56 -20.63 -38.59
C ARG A 527 10.36 -20.71 -39.88
N GLY A 528 10.55 -21.92 -40.39
CA GLY A 528 11.16 -22.20 -41.68
C GLY A 528 10.35 -21.63 -42.81
#